data_AF-A0A5E4QRX9-F1
#
_entry.id   AF-A0A5E4QRX9-F1
#
_cell.length_a   1.000
_cell.length_b   1.000
_cell.length_c   1.000
_cell.angle_alpha   90.00
_cell.angle_beta   90.00
_cell.angle_gamma   90.00
#
_symmetry.space_group_name_H-M   'P 1'
#
loop_
_entity.id
_entity.type
_entity.pdbx_description
1 polymer ?
#
loop_
_entity_poly.entity_id
_entity_poly.type
_entity_poly.pdbx_seq_one_letter_code
_entity_poly.pdbx_strand_id
1 'polypeptide(L)'
;MHVAKNTEAQRNNPCLKEQEQSYYCLNKNGYDQEKCELYFDNYNTCKKFWGKVARDRKIKGITPYLPDVADREQVKKEYLKHYLKVSQQ
;
A
#
# COMPACT_ATOMS: atom_id res chain seq x y z
N MET A 1 -14.55 -8.16 19.68
CA MET A 1 -14.92 -8.28 18.25
C MET A 1 -13.76 -8.90 17.50
N HIS A 2 -13.88 -10.15 17.09
CA HIS A 2 -12.87 -10.80 16.26
C HIS A 2 -13.06 -10.28 14.84
N VAL A 3 -12.19 -9.38 14.39
CA VAL A 3 -12.13 -8.97 12.98
C VAL A 3 -11.74 -10.22 12.19
N ALA A 4 -12.68 -10.79 11.45
CA ALA A 4 -12.37 -11.85 10.51
C ALA A 4 -11.28 -11.33 9.57
N LYS A 5 -10.14 -12.05 9.50
CA LYS A 5 -9.07 -11.73 8.54
C LYS A 5 -9.69 -11.81 7.14
N ASN A 6 -10.02 -10.66 6.56
CA ASN A 6 -10.54 -10.60 5.21
C ASN A 6 -9.39 -10.81 4.23
N THR A 7 -9.10 -12.09 3.94
CA THR A 7 -8.00 -12.50 3.07
C THR A 7 -8.16 -11.97 1.64
N GLU A 8 -9.39 -11.76 1.17
CA GLU A 8 -9.65 -11.15 -0.14
C GLU A 8 -9.30 -9.67 -0.18
N ALA A 9 -9.68 -8.92 0.86
CA ALA A 9 -9.30 -7.50 0.96
C ALA A 9 -7.78 -7.34 0.98
N GLN A 10 -7.06 -8.21 1.70
CA GLN A 10 -5.60 -8.22 1.69
C GLN A 10 -5.04 -8.55 0.31
N ARG A 11 -5.58 -9.55 -0.39
CA ARG A 11 -5.14 -9.87 -1.75
C ARG A 11 -5.36 -8.72 -2.73
N ASN A 12 -6.49 -8.05 -2.68
CA ASN A 12 -6.84 -7.03 -3.67
C ASN A 12 -6.31 -5.63 -3.34
N ASN A 13 -6.09 -5.33 -2.06
CA ASN A 13 -5.64 -4.03 -1.59
C ASN A 13 -4.27 -4.14 -0.88
N PRO A 14 -3.15 -3.76 -1.54
CA PRO A 14 -1.84 -3.76 -0.89
C PRO A 14 -1.64 -2.63 0.12
N CYS A 15 -2.63 -1.75 0.25
CA CYS A 15 -2.67 -0.62 1.17
C CYS A 15 -3.83 -0.73 2.17
N LEU A 16 -4.31 -1.95 2.44
CA LEU A 16 -5.44 -2.19 3.33
C LEU A 16 -5.18 -1.60 4.72
N LYS A 17 -3.95 -1.74 5.23
CA LYS A 17 -3.55 -1.22 6.54
C LYS A 17 -3.68 0.30 6.60
N GLU A 18 -3.13 1.02 5.62
CA GLU A 18 -3.18 2.48 5.58
C GLU A 18 -4.63 2.97 5.36
N GLN A 19 -5.42 2.24 4.58
CA GLN A 19 -6.86 2.49 4.42
C GLN A 19 -7.60 2.37 5.76
N GLU A 20 -7.42 1.26 6.49
CA GLU A 20 -8.03 1.04 7.81
C GLU A 20 -7.63 2.13 8.80
N GLN A 21 -6.37 2.58 8.79
CA GLN A 21 -5.91 3.68 9.62
C GLN A 21 -6.59 5.01 9.29
N SER A 22 -6.80 5.31 7.99
CA SER A 22 -7.52 6.52 7.57
C SER A 22 -8.99 6.49 8.02
N TYR A 23 -9.67 5.35 7.89
CA TYR A 23 -11.05 5.20 8.37
C TYR A 23 -11.13 5.27 9.89
N TYR A 24 -10.18 4.66 10.59
CA TYR A 24 -10.08 4.77 12.04
C TYR A 24 -9.92 6.23 12.50
N CYS A 25 -9.07 7.00 11.83
CA CYS A 25 -8.90 8.42 12.13
C CYS A 25 -10.20 9.21 11.93
N LEU A 26 -10.89 9.00 10.79
CA LEU A 26 -12.16 9.67 10.52
C LEU A 26 -13.21 9.34 11.58
N ASN A 27 -13.38 8.07 11.91
CA ASN A 27 -14.34 7.62 12.92
C ASN A 27 -14.05 8.24 14.29
N LYS A 28 -12.77 8.39 14.65
CA LYS A 28 -12.36 8.98 15.93
C LYS A 28 -12.57 10.50 15.99
N ASN A 29 -12.48 11.19 14.86
CA ASN A 29 -12.49 12.66 14.78
C ASN A 29 -13.80 13.23 14.25
N GLY A 30 -14.89 12.46 14.21
CA GLY A 30 -16.18 12.93 13.71
C GLY A 30 -16.16 13.26 12.21
N TYR A 31 -15.40 12.50 11.43
CA TYR A 31 -15.18 12.68 9.99
C TYR A 31 -14.51 14.00 9.58
N ASP A 32 -13.86 14.67 10.52
CA ASP A 32 -13.00 15.81 10.25
C ASP A 32 -11.75 15.36 9.46
N GLN A 33 -11.70 15.74 8.18
CA GLN A 33 -10.65 15.31 7.25
C GLN A 33 -9.30 15.98 7.54
N GLU A 34 -9.31 17.23 8.00
CA GLU A 34 -8.09 18.01 8.27
C GLU A 34 -7.26 17.33 9.38
N LYS A 35 -7.94 16.72 10.37
CA LYS A 35 -7.29 15.94 11.43
C LYS A 35 -6.66 14.62 10.95
N CYS A 36 -6.92 14.21 9.72
CA CYS A 36 -6.56 12.90 9.19
C CYS A 36 -5.63 12.95 7.97
N GLU A 37 -5.14 14.13 7.58
CA GLU A 37 -4.28 14.34 6.40
C GLU A 37 -3.09 13.37 6.34
N LEU A 38 -2.36 13.19 7.45
CA LEU A 38 -1.23 12.27 7.51
C LEU A 38 -1.61 10.82 7.15
N TYR A 39 -2.79 10.36 7.55
CA TYR A 39 -3.26 9.01 7.22
C TYR A 39 -3.63 8.90 5.74
N PHE A 40 -4.21 9.96 5.16
CA PHE A 40 -4.48 10.02 3.73
C PHE A 40 -3.18 10.06 2.91
N ASP A 41 -2.18 10.80 3.37
CA ASP A 41 -0.87 10.86 2.73
C ASP A 41 -0.16 9.51 2.75
N ASN A 42 -0.23 8.78 3.87
CA ASN A 42 0.28 7.42 3.97
C ASN A 42 -0.44 6.49 2.98
N TYR A 43 -1.77 6.54 2.93
CA TYR A 43 -2.57 5.74 2.00
C TYR A 43 -2.26 6.08 0.52
N ASN A 44 -2.14 7.36 0.19
CA ASN A 44 -1.81 7.84 -1.14
C ASN A 44 -0.39 7.47 -1.55
N THR A 45 0.57 7.56 -0.64
CA THR A 45 1.96 7.13 -0.85
C THR A 45 2.03 5.64 -1.11
N CYS A 46 1.29 4.83 -0.33
CA CYS A 46 1.19 3.40 -0.56
C CYS A 46 0.62 3.07 -1.94
N LYS A 47 -0.50 3.69 -2.33
CA LYS A 47 -1.11 3.49 -3.67
C LYS A 47 -0.15 3.87 -4.79
N LYS A 48 0.55 5.00 -4.65
CA LYS A 48 1.56 5.45 -5.62
C LYS A 48 2.67 4.43 -5.76
N PHE A 49 3.20 3.91 -4.65
CA PHE A 49 4.24 2.89 -4.66
C PHE A 49 3.78 1.62 -5.40
N TRP A 50 2.66 1.02 -4.99
CA TRP A 50 2.17 -0.22 -5.60
C TRP A 50 1.72 -0.04 -7.04
N GLY A 51 1.21 1.14 -7.42
CA GLY A 51 0.94 1.48 -8.81
C GLY A 51 2.21 1.49 -9.68
N LYS A 52 3.35 1.93 -9.14
CA LYS A 52 4.64 1.85 -9.85
C LYS A 52 5.15 0.42 -9.94
N VAL A 53 5.06 -0.36 -8.87
CA VAL A 53 5.43 -1.79 -8.87
C VAL A 53 4.60 -2.56 -9.91
N ALA A 54 3.28 -2.38 -9.92
CA ALA A 54 2.41 -3.05 -10.87
C ALA A 54 2.71 -2.67 -12.32
N ARG A 55 2.99 -1.38 -12.59
CA ARG A 55 3.41 -0.90 -13.92
C ARG A 55 4.72 -1.55 -14.35
N ASP A 56 5.73 -1.57 -13.49
CA ASP A 56 7.03 -2.17 -13.79
C ASP A 56 6.93 -3.67 -14.05
N ARG A 57 6.16 -4.41 -13.22
CA ARG A 57 5.86 -5.84 -13.44
C ARG A 57 5.15 -6.07 -14.77
N LYS A 58 4.19 -5.22 -15.13
CA LYS A 58 3.49 -5.29 -16.43
C LYS A 58 4.46 -5.09 -17.60
N ILE A 59 5.35 -4.11 -17.55
CA ILE A 59 6.37 -3.86 -18.60
C ILE A 59 7.29 -5.08 -18.75
N LYS A 60 7.62 -5.75 -17.64
CA LYS A 60 8.44 -6.96 -17.60
C LYS A 60 7.68 -8.25 -17.95
N GLY A 61 6.38 -8.18 -18.24
CA GLY A 61 5.55 -9.35 -18.52
C GLY A 61 5.29 -10.27 -17.32
N ILE A 62 5.49 -9.80 -16.09
CA ILE A 62 5.36 -10.60 -14.87
C ILE A 62 3.91 -10.56 -14.38
N THR A 63 3.23 -11.71 -14.39
CA THR A 63 1.86 -11.88 -13.87
C THR A 63 1.85 -12.77 -12.61
N PRO A 64 0.98 -12.51 -11.62
CA PRO A 64 0.05 -11.39 -11.52
C PRO A 64 0.77 -10.04 -11.31
N TYR A 65 0.19 -8.93 -11.82
CA TYR A 65 0.83 -7.61 -11.74
C TYR A 65 0.92 -7.09 -10.30
N LEU A 66 -0.03 -7.46 -9.45
CA LEU A 66 0.06 -7.26 -8.01
C LEU A 66 0.65 -8.53 -7.37
N PRO A 67 1.76 -8.44 -6.60
CA PRO A 67 2.30 -9.60 -5.91
C PRO A 67 1.33 -10.17 -4.88
N ASP A 68 1.42 -11.48 -4.66
CA ASP A 68 0.70 -12.17 -3.59
C ASP A 68 1.10 -11.60 -2.23
N VAL A 69 0.19 -11.69 -1.25
CA VAL A 69 0.38 -11.17 0.10
C VAL A 69 1.68 -11.67 0.73
N ALA A 70 2.05 -12.94 0.52
CA ALA A 70 3.27 -13.52 1.09
C ALA A 70 4.56 -12.89 0.53
N ASP A 71 4.55 -12.44 -0.73
CA ASP A 71 5.74 -11.94 -1.42
C ASP A 71 5.93 -10.42 -1.26
N ARG A 72 4.89 -9.70 -0.82
CA ARG A 72 4.88 -8.24 -0.83
C ARG A 72 6.00 -7.60 -0.02
N GLU A 73 6.35 -8.17 1.12
CA GLU A 73 7.44 -7.62 1.93
C GLU A 73 8.77 -7.69 1.21
N GLN A 74 9.06 -8.82 0.56
CA GLN A 74 10.29 -9.02 -0.19
C GLN A 74 10.34 -8.12 -1.42
N VAL A 75 9.25 -8.10 -2.21
CA VAL A 75 9.13 -7.20 -3.38
C VAL A 75 9.30 -5.74 -2.95
N LYS A 76 8.67 -5.33 -1.84
CA LYS A 76 8.80 -3.96 -1.33
C LYS A 76 10.25 -3.63 -1.01
N LYS A 77 10.98 -4.51 -0.31
CA LYS A 77 12.39 -4.31 0.02
C LYS A 77 13.26 -4.17 -1.23
N GLU A 78 13.04 -5.00 -2.25
CA GLU A 78 13.79 -4.96 -3.51
C GLU A 78 13.56 -3.66 -4.28
N TYR A 79 12.30 -3.26 -4.46
CA TYR A 79 11.99 -2.00 -5.14
C TYR A 79 12.51 -0.79 -4.37
N LEU A 80 12.40 -0.77 -3.04
CA LEU A 80 12.97 0.31 -2.24
C LEU A 80 14.49 0.38 -2.35
N LYS A 81 15.19 -0.76 -2.37
CA LYS A 81 16.64 -0.81 -2.60
C LYS A 81 17.02 -0.21 -3.95
N HIS A 82 16.26 -0.48 -5.00
CA HIS A 82 16.47 0.14 -6.32
C HIS A 82 16.18 1.64 -6.30
N TYR A 83 15.08 2.06 -5.67
CA TYR A 83 14.75 3.48 -5.50
C TYR A 83 15.84 4.27 -4.79
N LEU A 84 16.33 3.77 -3.65
CA LEU A 84 17.35 4.44 -2.85
C LEU A 84 18.70 4.53 -3.55
N LYS A 85 19.04 3.54 -4.38
CA LYS A 85 20.26 3.57 -5.19
C LYS A 85 20.20 4.63 -6.29
N VAL A 86 19.05 4.83 -6.91
CA VAL A 86 18.86 5.83 -7.98
C VAL A 86 18.80 7.26 -7.41
N SER A 87 18.30 7.45 -6.17
CA SER A 87 18.25 8.78 -5.54
C SER A 87 19.59 9.29 -4.98
N GLN A 88 20.63 8.46 -4.97
CA GLN A 88 21.98 8.82 -4.51
C GLN A 88 22.95 9.11 -5.68
N GLN A 89 22.44 9.13 -6.91
CA GLN A 89 23.22 9.33 -8.14
C GLN A 89 22.88 10.67 -8.78
#